data_AF-A0A392QJ32-F1
#
_entry.id   AF-A0A392QJ32-F1
#
_cell.length_a   1.000
_cell.length_b   1.000
_cell.length_c   1.000
_cell.angle_alpha   90.00
_cell.angle_beta   90.00
_cell.angle_gamma   90.00
#
_symmetry.space_group_name_H-M   'P 1'
#
loop_
_entity.id
_entity.type
_entity.pdbx_description
1 polymer ?
#
loop_
_entity_poly.entity_id
_entity_poly.type
_entity_poly.pdbx_seq_one_letter_code
_entity_poly.pdbx_strand_id
1 'polypeptide(L)'
;SDLKHQLNSLLHFRNQRRVTDIEYRRLFVCSNGTVMYTNMKLQNDGDVKTMFSIFSRYMTKGSIELNAKLVRSVEAIMSNLICLRTFDEIAACMVQPGEDEVEAVNLSDP
;
A
#
# COMPACT_ATOMS: atom_id res chain seq x y z
N SER A 1 5.09 -20.25 2.87
CA SER A 1 5.24 -20.64 1.46
C SER A 1 6.25 -19.74 0.78
N ASP A 2 6.94 -20.28 -0.21
CA ASP A 2 7.83 -19.54 -1.11
C ASP A 2 7.10 -18.32 -1.74
N LEU A 3 5.81 -18.48 -2.06
CA LEU A 3 4.96 -17.43 -2.63
C LEU A 3 4.88 -16.15 -1.79
N LYS A 4 4.72 -16.25 -0.45
CA LYS A 4 4.69 -15.05 0.41
C LYS A 4 6.01 -14.31 0.37
N HIS A 5 7.12 -15.03 0.33
CA HIS A 5 8.45 -14.43 0.26
C HIS A 5 8.64 -13.76 -1.10
N GLN A 6 8.31 -14.43 -2.20
CA GLN A 6 8.42 -13.88 -3.55
C GLN A 6 7.57 -12.62 -3.73
N LEU A 7 6.32 -12.62 -3.25
CA LEU A 7 5.48 -11.42 -3.30
C LEU A 7 6.08 -10.29 -2.48
N ASN A 8 6.62 -10.58 -1.29
CA ASN A 8 7.29 -9.56 -0.48
C ASN A 8 8.57 -9.01 -1.14
N SER A 9 9.32 -9.80 -1.92
CA SER A 9 10.47 -9.28 -2.68
C SER A 9 10.05 -8.46 -3.90
N LEU A 10 8.90 -8.76 -4.52
CA LEU A 10 8.35 -7.97 -5.62
C LEU A 10 7.73 -6.66 -5.16
N LEU A 11 7.22 -6.62 -3.93
CA LEU A 11 6.69 -5.40 -3.31
C LEU A 11 7.84 -4.48 -2.86
N HIS A 12 8.53 -3.87 -3.82
CA HIS A 12 9.60 -2.91 -3.53
C HIS A 12 9.04 -1.51 -3.17
N PHE A 13 9.45 -1.03 -1.99
CA PHE A 13 9.87 0.34 -1.66
C PHE A 13 8.92 1.53 -1.93
N ARG A 14 7.82 1.62 -1.17
CA ARG A 14 7.32 2.96 -0.73
C ARG A 14 6.47 2.90 0.51
N ASN A 15 5.67 1.84 0.63
CA ASN A 15 4.69 1.75 1.70
C ASN A 15 5.18 0.99 2.93
N GLN A 16 6.37 0.38 2.91
CA GLN A 16 6.91 -0.47 3.98
C GLN A 16 5.87 -1.49 4.49
N ARG A 17 5.00 -1.95 3.58
CA ARG A 17 3.96 -2.93 3.86
C ARG A 17 4.47 -4.30 3.49
N ARG A 18 4.10 -5.32 4.27
CA ARG A 18 4.46 -6.72 4.06
C ARG A 18 3.20 -7.56 3.93
N VAL A 19 3.22 -8.52 3.02
CA VAL A 19 2.19 -9.54 2.89
C VAL A 19 2.29 -10.51 4.06
N THR A 20 1.20 -10.69 4.79
CA THR A 20 1.09 -11.62 5.93
C THR A 20 0.26 -12.84 5.59
N ASP A 21 -0.85 -12.61 4.88
CA ASP A 21 -1.78 -13.64 4.44
C ASP A 21 -2.07 -13.50 2.96
N ILE A 22 -2.29 -14.64 2.32
CA ILE A 22 -2.73 -14.74 0.93
C ILE A 22 -3.92 -15.70 0.93
N GLU A 23 -5.00 -15.30 0.27
CA GLU A 23 -6.19 -16.11 0.09
C GLU A 23 -6.47 -16.25 -1.41
N TYR A 24 -6.65 -17.49 -1.85
CA TYR A 24 -7.14 -17.80 -3.18
C TYR A 24 -8.66 -17.76 -3.19
N ARG A 25 -9.25 -17.01 -4.12
CA ARG A 25 -10.68 -17.02 -4.34
C ARG A 25 -11.05 -18.25 -5.16
N ARG A 26 -11.31 -19.34 -4.45
CA ARG A 26 -11.61 -20.65 -5.01
C ARG A 26 -13.05 -20.72 -5.52
N LEU A 27 -13.19 -21.12 -6.78
CA LEU A 27 -14.47 -21.52 -7.35
C LEU A 27 -14.87 -22.92 -6.87
N PHE A 28 -16.14 -23.09 -6.54
CA PHE A 28 -16.75 -24.37 -6.22
C PHE A 28 -18.06 -24.48 -7.00
N VAL A 29 -18.22 -25.57 -7.76
CA VAL A 29 -19.46 -25.85 -8.49
C VAL A 29 -20.21 -26.93 -7.72
N CYS A 30 -21.37 -26.56 -7.19
CA CYS A 30 -22.26 -27.49 -6.52
C CYS A 30 -22.86 -28.49 -7.52
N SER A 31 -23.33 -29.64 -7.04
CA SER A 31 -23.97 -30.67 -7.87
C SER A 31 -25.22 -30.17 -8.60
N ASN A 32 -25.87 -29.12 -8.10
CA ASN A 32 -27.00 -28.45 -8.74
C ASN A 32 -26.59 -27.36 -9.77
N GLY A 33 -25.31 -27.26 -10.10
CA GLY A 33 -24.77 -26.28 -11.05
C GLY A 33 -24.53 -24.87 -10.48
N THR A 34 -24.85 -24.63 -9.20
CA THR A 34 -24.59 -23.34 -8.56
C THR A 34 -23.08 -23.12 -8.40
N VAL A 35 -22.60 -21.95 -8.82
CA VAL A 35 -21.22 -21.52 -8.62
C VAL A 35 -21.11 -20.75 -7.31
N MET A 36 -20.25 -21.21 -6.41
CA MET A 36 -19.89 -20.52 -5.17
C MET A 36 -18.42 -20.15 -5.18
N TYR A 37 -18.10 -19.08 -4.45
CA TYR A 37 -16.73 -18.66 -4.21
C TYR A 37 -16.42 -18.85 -2.73
N THR A 38 -15.28 -19.47 -2.45
CA THR A 38 -14.76 -19.66 -1.10
C THR A 38 -13.34 -19.12 -1.05
N ASN A 39 -12.95 -18.54 0.08
CA ASN A 39 -11.56 -18.11 0.26
C ASN A 39 -10.75 -19.26 0.87
N MET A 40 -9.67 -19.63 0.19
CA MET A 40 -8.72 -20.63 0.68
C MET A 40 -7.43 -19.93 1.10
N LYS A 41 -7.07 -20.00 2.38
CA LYS A 41 -5.79 -19.47 2.87
C LYS A 41 -4.64 -20.30 2.31
N LEU A 42 -3.63 -19.62 1.76
CA LEU A 42 -2.40 -20.23 1.25
C LEU A 42 -1.29 -20.11 2.31
N GLN A 43 -1.05 -21.19 3.06
CA GLN A 43 -0.08 -21.22 4.15
C GLN A 43 1.23 -21.87 3.72
N ASN A 44 1.15 -22.95 2.94
CA ASN A 44 2.27 -23.76 2.50
C ASN A 44 2.25 -24.01 0.98
N ASP A 45 3.28 -24.67 0.47
CA ASP A 45 3.42 -24.90 -0.97
C ASP A 45 2.44 -25.97 -1.48
N GLY A 46 1.96 -26.85 -0.60
CA GLY A 46 0.87 -27.78 -0.88
C GLY A 46 -0.44 -27.07 -1.18
N ASP A 47 -0.74 -25.98 -0.46
CA ASP A 47 -1.90 -25.12 -0.72
C ASP A 47 -1.77 -24.43 -2.09
N VAL A 48 -0.57 -23.93 -2.41
CA VAL A 48 -0.27 -23.31 -3.71
C VAL A 48 -0.43 -24.33 -4.85
N LYS A 49 0.08 -25.55 -4.66
CA LYS A 49 -0.08 -26.64 -5.62
C LYS A 49 -1.56 -27.03 -5.81
N THR A 50 -2.32 -27.04 -4.72
CA THR A 50 -3.77 -27.29 -4.75
C THR A 50 -4.50 -26.19 -5.50
N MET A 51 -4.16 -24.91 -5.27
CA MET A 51 -4.70 -23.77 -6.01
C MET A 51 -4.47 -23.95 -7.53
N PHE A 52 -3.23 -24.23 -7.95
CA PHE A 52 -2.93 -24.45 -9.38
C PHE A 52 -3.69 -25.64 -9.95
N SER A 53 -3.88 -26.72 -9.18
CA SER A 53 -4.64 -27.90 -9.60
C SER A 53 -6.14 -27.62 -9.77
N ILE A 54 -6.72 -26.79 -8.89
CA ILE A 54 -8.11 -26.34 -9.02
C ILE A 54 -8.25 -25.43 -10.24
N PHE A 55 -7.34 -24.47 -10.40
CA PHE A 55 -7.37 -23.53 -11.51
C PHE A 55 -7.25 -24.25 -12.85
N SER A 56 -6.28 -25.16 -13.01
CA SER A 56 -6.10 -25.92 -14.26
C SER A 56 -7.30 -26.83 -14.60
N ARG A 57 -8.03 -27.30 -13.59
CA ARG A 57 -9.19 -28.18 -13.77
C ARG A 57 -10.46 -27.46 -14.19
N TYR A 58 -10.71 -26.27 -13.64
CA TYR A 58 -12.00 -25.58 -13.78
C TYR A 58 -11.93 -24.27 -14.57
N MET A 59 -10.75 -23.66 -14.69
CA MET A 59 -10.57 -22.41 -15.42
C MET A 59 -9.80 -22.68 -16.71
N THR A 60 -10.51 -22.63 -17.84
CA THR A 60 -9.90 -22.77 -19.17
C THR A 60 -9.39 -21.44 -19.72
N LYS A 61 -9.85 -20.31 -19.18
CA LYS A 61 -9.46 -18.94 -19.57
C LYS A 61 -9.53 -17.98 -18.37
N GLY A 62 -8.58 -17.06 -18.27
CA GLY A 62 -8.56 -16.00 -17.25
C GLY A 62 -7.30 -16.00 -16.39
N SER A 63 -7.21 -15.05 -15.46
CA SER A 63 -6.13 -14.95 -14.47
C SER A 63 -6.53 -15.62 -13.15
N ILE A 64 -5.52 -15.98 -12.34
CA ILE A 64 -5.73 -16.42 -10.95
C ILE A 64 -5.95 -15.17 -10.10
N GLU A 65 -7.08 -15.12 -9.38
CA GLU A 65 -7.36 -14.04 -8.43
C GLU A 65 -6.88 -14.41 -7.01
N LEU A 66 -6.06 -13.54 -6.43
CA LEU A 66 -5.56 -13.66 -5.06
C LEU A 66 -5.89 -12.40 -4.26
N ASN A 67 -6.32 -12.60 -3.02
CA ASN A 67 -6.42 -11.54 -2.02
C ASN A 67 -5.19 -11.59 -1.12
N ALA A 68 -4.60 -10.43 -0.82
CA ALA A 68 -3.44 -10.36 0.07
C ALA A 68 -3.69 -9.38 1.22
N LYS A 69 -3.35 -9.80 2.44
CA LYS A 69 -3.36 -8.92 3.60
C LYS A 69 -2.00 -8.26 3.75
N LEU A 70 -1.99 -6.94 3.70
CA LEU A 70 -0.81 -6.10 3.87
C LEU A 70 -0.80 -5.48 5.25
N VAL A 71 0.31 -5.63 5.98
CA VAL A 71 0.54 -4.97 7.27
C VAL A 71 1.73 -4.03 7.19
N ARG A 72 1.72 -2.99 8.00
CA ARG A 72 2.84 -2.04 8.16
C ARG A 72 3.25 -2.05 9.62
N SER A 73 4.56 -2.00 9.91
CA SER A 73 5.02 -1.90 11.30
C SER A 73 4.80 -0.48 11.86
N VAL A 74 4.80 -0.34 13.18
CA VAL A 74 4.65 0.97 13.83
C VAL A 74 5.86 1.85 13.51
N GLU A 75 7.06 1.30 13.53
CA GLU A 75 8.30 2.00 13.19
C GLU A 75 8.26 2.50 11.74
N ALA A 76 7.78 1.67 10.83
CA ALA A 76 7.56 2.04 9.44
C ALA A 76 6.55 3.19 9.32
N ILE A 77 5.43 3.14 10.04
CA ILE A 77 4.46 4.25 10.09
C ILE A 77 5.17 5.52 10.57
N MET A 78 5.84 5.47 11.72
CA MET A 78 6.53 6.62 12.32
C MET A 78 7.61 7.19 11.41
N SER A 79 8.39 6.34 10.72
CA SER A 79 9.43 6.79 9.78
C SER A 79 8.86 7.55 8.58
N ASN A 80 7.65 7.20 8.12
CA ASN A 80 6.98 7.94 7.04
C ASN A 80 6.28 9.21 7.53
N LEU A 81 6.10 9.39 8.84
CA LEU A 81 5.54 10.62 9.42
C LEU A 81 6.59 11.74 9.52
N ILE A 82 7.87 11.46 9.25
CA ILE A 82 8.95 12.45 9.28
C ILE A 82 9.02 13.18 7.93
N CYS A 83 8.06 14.09 7.74
CA CYS A 83 8.28 15.42 7.17
C CYS A 83 7.18 16.37 7.68
N LEU A 84 6.80 16.24 8.96
CA LEU A 84 6.35 17.44 9.66
C LEU A 84 7.59 18.29 9.80
N ARG A 85 7.66 19.35 9.00
CA ARG A 85 8.68 20.39 9.09
C ARG A 85 8.98 20.67 10.56
N THR A 86 10.25 20.80 10.92
CA THR A 86 10.61 21.25 12.27
C THR A 86 9.92 22.59 12.56
N PHE A 87 9.70 22.92 13.83
CA PHE A 87 9.09 24.20 14.18
C PHE A 87 9.83 25.38 13.52
N ASP A 88 11.15 25.30 13.45
CA ASP A 88 12.00 26.31 12.79
C ASP A 88 11.77 26.36 11.26
N GLU A 89 11.59 25.23 10.60
CA GLU A 89 11.23 25.17 9.16
C GLU A 89 9.81 25.67 8.87
N ILE A 90 8.88 25.51 9.82
CA ILE A 90 7.54 26.10 9.75
C ILE A 90 7.64 27.60 9.96
N ALA A 91 8.33 28.04 11.01
CA ALA A 91 8.53 29.44 11.37
C ALA A 91 9.24 30.23 10.25
N ALA A 92 10.31 29.67 9.67
CA ALA A 92 11.04 30.28 8.56
C ALA A 92 10.18 30.51 7.30
N CYS A 93 9.12 29.73 7.11
CA CYS A 93 8.17 29.91 6.01
C CYS A 93 6.99 30.83 6.34
N MET A 94 6.78 31.15 7.63
CA MET A 94 5.74 32.08 8.09
C MET A 94 6.26 33.51 8.25
N VAL A 95 7.59 33.72 8.25
CA VAL A 95 8.17 35.06 8.18
C VAL A 95 7.96 35.61 6.77
N GLN A 96 6.99 36.52 6.62
CA GLN A 96 6.92 37.36 5.42
C GLN A 96 8.17 38.26 5.38
N PRO A 97 8.86 38.41 4.24
CA PRO A 97 9.83 39.47 4.09
C PRO A 97 9.08 40.80 4.25
N GLY A 98 9.41 41.54 5.31
CA GLY A 98 8.86 42.87 5.56
C GLY A 98 9.14 43.76 4.36
N GLU A 99 8.08 44.44 3.93
CA GLU A 99 8.03 45.34 2.78
C GLU A 99 9.24 46.28 2.76
N ASP A 100 9.96 46.29 1.63
CA ASP A 100 11.06 47.19 1.35
C ASP A 100 10.64 48.64 1.63
N GLU A 101 11.56 49.34 2.29
CA GLU A 101 11.47 50.69 2.82
C GLU A 101 10.69 51.64 1.89
N VAL A 102 9.52 52.09 2.36
CA VAL A 102 8.85 53.25 1.76
C VAL A 102 9.73 54.48 1.96
N GLU A 103 10.30 54.95 0.85
CA GLU A 103 11.06 56.19 0.74
C GLU A 103 10.33 57.32 1.48
N ALA A 104 10.99 57.92 2.47
CA ALA A 104 10.43 59.02 3.25
C ALA A 104 10.20 60.22 2.32
N VAL A 105 8.94 60.45 1.93
CA VAL A 105 8.52 61.66 1.23
C VAL A 105 8.68 62.82 2.21
N ASN A 106 9.76 63.59 2.03
CA ASN A 106 9.98 64.82 2.78
C ASN A 106 8.87 65.83 2.46
N LEU A 107 7.96 66.01 3.42
CA LEU A 107 7.02 67.12 3.47
C LEU A 107 7.69 68.29 4.20
N SER A 108 8.31 69.17 3.44
CA SER A 108 8.72 70.50 3.88
C SER A 108 8.73 71.39 2.63
N ASP A 109 8.02 72.50 2.51
CA ASP A 109 7.01 73.16 3.36
C ASP A 109 6.31 74.23 2.43
N PRO A 110 5.49 75.19 2.91
CA PRO A 110 4.36 75.83 2.20
C PRO A 110 4.65 76.89 1.14
#